data_AF-A0A5D2J1F8-F1
#
_entry.id   AF-A0A5D2J1F8-F1
#
_cell.length_a   1.000
_cell.length_b   1.000
_cell.length_c   1.000
_cell.angle_alpha   90.00
_cell.angle_beta   90.00
_cell.angle_gamma   90.00
#
_symmetry.space_group_name_H-M   'P 1'
#
loop_
_entity.id
_entity.type
_entity.pdbx_description
1 polymer ?
#
loop_
_entity_poly.entity_id
_entity_poly.type
_entity_poly.pdbx_seq_one_letter_code
_entity_poly.pdbx_strand_id
1 'polypeptide(L)'
;MSSPLLLYCLQLQGRLEKLPHWISDLKCLVRIRLLWSQLSEIPLNILGELPELLELFLYKGCNGTQLHFESGYFPALKILILEKLDRLNRLAIDENALHLVEHLFIGSCQQLKMLPSDICHMKCLSLFEVSLMSKEFVRRMLPGVGEDHWKVQNIANVHVYIINTEQQYLANKLGDSTLLDSLN
;
A
#
# COMPACT_ATOMS: atom_id res chain seq x y z
N MET A 1 0.74 2.94 31.65
CA MET A 1 -0.20 4.02 31.26
C MET A 1 -1.44 3.36 30.71
N SER A 2 -2.64 3.80 31.10
CA SER A 2 -3.90 3.20 30.65
C SER A 2 -4.16 3.52 29.17
N SER A 3 -4.51 2.51 28.39
CA SER A 3 -4.86 2.66 26.97
C SER A 3 -6.16 3.46 26.81
N PRO A 4 -6.24 4.45 25.90
CA PRO A 4 -7.48 5.17 25.63
C PRO A 4 -8.48 4.24 24.92
N LEU A 5 -9.45 3.73 25.67
CA LEU A 5 -10.42 2.70 25.24
C LEU A 5 -11.34 3.11 24.08
N LEU A 6 -11.31 4.38 23.64
CA LEU A 6 -12.18 4.93 22.59
C LEU A 6 -11.39 5.64 21.47
N LEU A 7 -10.12 5.28 21.27
CA LEU A 7 -9.33 5.90 20.23
C LEU A 7 -9.66 5.30 18.85
N TYR A 8 -10.31 6.07 18.00
CA TYR A 8 -10.68 5.66 16.64
C TYR A 8 -9.62 5.99 15.58
N CYS A 9 -8.83 7.05 15.79
CA CYS A 9 -7.81 7.50 14.84
C CYS A 9 -6.51 7.74 15.59
N LEU A 10 -5.43 7.09 15.16
CA LEU A 10 -4.10 7.24 15.73
C LEU A 10 -3.13 7.65 14.63
N GLN A 11 -2.45 8.76 14.84
CA GLN A 11 -1.33 9.18 14.00
C GLN A 11 -0.07 9.23 14.85
N LEU A 12 0.95 8.48 14.44
CA LEU A 12 2.27 8.51 15.05
C LEU A 12 3.28 9.04 14.04
N GLN A 13 3.93 10.15 14.39
CA GLN A 13 4.93 10.79 13.56
C GLN A 13 6.28 10.87 14.27
N GLY A 14 7.34 10.47 13.56
CA GLY A 14 8.72 10.49 14.06
C GLY A 14 9.23 9.12 14.48
N ARG A 15 10.53 9.04 14.81
CA ARG A 15 11.24 7.79 15.07
C ARG A 15 10.63 7.02 16.25
N LEU A 16 10.10 5.83 15.97
CA LEU A 16 9.55 4.90 16.96
C LEU A 16 10.52 3.76 17.29
N GLU A 17 11.36 3.33 16.34
CA GLU A 17 12.20 2.11 16.37
C GLU A 17 11.42 0.79 16.48
N LYS A 18 10.48 0.72 17.43
CA LYS A 18 9.49 -0.34 17.62
C LYS A 18 8.11 0.27 17.82
N LEU A 19 7.08 -0.48 17.44
CA LEU A 19 5.72 -0.05 17.68
C LEU A 19 5.37 -0.16 19.18
N PRO A 20 4.75 0.87 19.78
CA PRO A 20 4.36 0.81 21.18
C PRO A 20 3.37 -0.34 21.48
N HIS A 21 3.64 -1.10 22.55
CA HIS A 21 2.85 -2.30 22.90
C HIS A 21 1.37 -1.99 23.15
N TRP A 22 1.02 -0.82 23.68
CA TRP A 22 -0.37 -0.45 23.97
C TRP A 22 -1.26 -0.34 22.72
N ILE A 23 -0.69 -0.36 21.51
CA ILE A 23 -1.46 -0.31 20.26
C ILE A 23 -2.29 -1.58 20.07
N SER A 24 -1.81 -2.75 20.52
CA SER A 24 -2.59 -4.00 20.46
C SER A 24 -3.89 -3.95 21.28
N ASP A 25 -3.96 -3.05 22.25
CA ASP A 25 -5.09 -2.90 23.17
C ASP A 25 -6.18 -1.98 22.60
N LEU A 26 -5.92 -1.28 21.49
CA LEU A 26 -6.84 -0.31 20.90
C LEU A 26 -7.90 -0.99 20.01
N LYS A 27 -8.83 -1.72 20.63
CA LYS A 27 -9.83 -2.52 19.90
C LYS A 27 -10.81 -1.69 19.07
N CYS A 28 -10.99 -0.41 19.36
CA CYS A 28 -11.83 0.50 18.58
C CYS A 28 -11.06 1.30 17.52
N LEU A 29 -9.78 1.01 17.27
CA LEU A 29 -8.97 1.77 16.33
C LEU A 29 -9.40 1.50 14.89
N VAL A 30 -9.90 2.53 14.23
CA VAL A 30 -10.40 2.49 12.85
C VAL A 30 -9.34 2.92 11.85
N ARG A 31 -8.48 3.88 12.22
CA ARG A 31 -7.42 4.39 11.34
C ARG A 31 -6.11 4.47 12.09
N ILE A 32 -5.05 3.95 11.47
CA ILE A 32 -3.69 4.17 11.93
C ILE A 32 -2.81 4.73 10.82
N ARG A 33 -2.07 5.79 11.16
CA ARG A 33 -1.09 6.42 10.28
C ARG A 33 0.27 6.43 10.95
N LEU A 34 1.26 5.81 10.31
CA LEU A 34 2.65 5.76 10.76
C LEU A 34 3.51 6.58 9.80
N LEU A 35 3.97 7.74 10.26
CA LEU A 35 4.72 8.69 9.46
C LEU A 35 6.14 8.82 10.00
N TRP A 36 7.15 8.70 9.14
CA TRP A 36 8.56 8.88 9.52
C TRP A 36 9.00 7.99 10.69
N SER A 37 8.39 6.80 10.82
CA SER A 37 8.48 5.98 12.03
C SER A 37 9.83 5.28 12.22
N GLN A 38 10.65 5.18 11.17
CA GLN A 38 11.94 4.48 11.19
C GLN A 38 11.87 3.08 11.85
N LEU A 39 10.75 2.37 11.70
CA LEU A 39 10.60 1.01 12.21
C LEU A 39 11.57 0.10 11.47
N SER A 40 12.20 -0.85 12.18
CA SER A 40 13.04 -1.87 11.51
C SER A 40 12.20 -2.72 10.56
N GLU A 41 11.01 -3.10 11.00
CA GLU A 41 9.98 -3.83 10.25
C GLU A 41 8.61 -3.28 10.62
N ILE A 42 7.64 -3.36 9.70
CA ILE A 42 6.26 -2.99 10.02
C ILE A 42 5.64 -4.18 10.76
N PRO A 43 5.13 -4.00 11.98
CA PRO A 43 4.53 -5.09 12.76
C PRO A 43 3.10 -5.36 12.27
N LEU A 44 2.99 -5.91 11.06
CA LEU A 44 1.71 -6.25 10.43
C LEU A 44 0.94 -7.29 11.27
N ASN A 45 1.64 -8.14 12.03
CA ASN A 45 1.03 -9.07 12.98
C ASN A 45 0.26 -8.36 14.11
N ILE A 46 0.76 -7.21 14.60
CA ILE A 46 0.06 -6.43 15.64
C ILE A 46 -1.08 -5.63 15.02
N LEU A 47 -0.81 -4.94 13.92
CA LEU A 47 -1.80 -4.08 13.25
C LEU A 47 -2.92 -4.90 12.64
N GLY A 48 -2.61 -6.09 12.14
CA GLY A 48 -3.56 -6.99 11.50
C GLY A 48 -4.53 -7.66 12.46
N GLU A 49 -4.25 -7.70 13.76
CA GLU A 49 -5.16 -8.23 14.78
C GLU A 49 -6.20 -7.20 15.26
N LEU A 50 -6.09 -5.94 14.81
CA LEU A 50 -7.03 -4.89 15.18
C LEU A 50 -8.36 -5.12 14.46
N PRO A 51 -9.47 -5.40 15.19
CA PRO A 51 -10.70 -5.89 14.58
C PRO A 51 -11.42 -4.82 13.76
N GLU A 52 -11.33 -3.55 14.17
CA GLU A 52 -12.04 -2.44 13.55
C GLU A 52 -11.17 -1.63 12.56
N LEU A 53 -9.93 -2.07 12.28
CA LEU A 53 -8.99 -1.29 11.49
C LEU A 53 -9.39 -1.25 10.01
N LEU A 54 -9.89 -0.10 9.56
CA LEU A 54 -10.33 0.14 8.19
C LEU A 54 -9.24 0.78 7.31
N GLU A 55 -8.36 1.60 7.89
CA GLU A 55 -7.31 2.34 7.16
C GLU A 55 -5.93 2.15 7.80
N LEU A 56 -4.98 1.70 6.97
CA LEU A 56 -3.57 1.64 7.29
C LEU A 56 -2.80 2.53 6.33
N PHE A 57 -2.15 3.57 6.86
CA PHE A 57 -1.25 4.43 6.09
C PHE A 57 0.17 4.39 6.65
N LEU A 58 1.11 4.04 5.77
CA LEU A 58 2.53 3.94 6.04
C LEU A 58 3.27 4.95 5.15
N TYR A 59 3.84 6.00 5.76
CA TYR A 59 4.60 7.03 5.05
C TYR A 59 6.01 7.14 5.59
N LYS A 60 7.04 6.85 4.78
CA LYS A 60 8.44 6.84 5.26
C LYS A 60 8.60 6.09 6.60
N GLY A 61 7.83 5.02 6.77
CA GLY A 61 7.58 4.41 8.08
C GLY A 61 8.51 3.26 8.43
N CYS A 62 9.16 2.66 7.44
CA CYS A 62 9.84 1.37 7.59
C CYS A 62 11.17 1.31 6.85
N ASN A 63 12.16 0.69 7.50
CA ASN A 63 13.46 0.36 6.93
C ASN A 63 13.56 -1.09 6.42
N GLY A 64 12.51 -1.89 6.63
CA GLY A 64 12.40 -3.26 6.15
C GLY A 64 12.27 -3.31 4.63
N THR A 65 12.76 -4.40 4.04
CA THR A 65 12.80 -4.57 2.58
C THR A 65 11.60 -5.32 2.04
N GLN A 66 10.85 -6.01 2.89
CA GLN A 66 9.72 -6.83 2.48
C GLN A 66 8.49 -6.50 3.33
N LEU A 67 7.32 -6.57 2.71
CA LEU A 67 6.03 -6.62 3.39
C LEU A 67 5.31 -7.88 2.97
N HIS A 68 4.82 -8.63 3.93
CA HIS A 68 4.04 -9.83 3.71
C HIS A 68 2.72 -9.71 4.46
N PHE A 69 1.64 -9.68 3.70
CA PHE A 69 0.28 -9.71 4.24
C PHE A 69 -0.19 -11.16 4.28
N GLU A 70 -0.10 -11.75 5.47
CA GLU A 70 -0.52 -13.12 5.73
C GLU A 70 -2.05 -13.25 5.79
N SER A 71 -2.56 -14.43 5.45
CA SER A 71 -3.99 -14.73 5.54
C SER A 71 -4.46 -14.72 7.00
N GLY A 72 -5.71 -14.32 7.24
CA GLY A 72 -6.30 -14.26 8.59
C GLY A 72 -6.03 -12.97 9.37
N TYR A 73 -5.17 -12.08 8.86
CA TYR A 73 -4.99 -10.73 9.38
C TYR A 73 -5.87 -9.71 8.64
N PHE A 74 -6.02 -8.52 9.24
CA PHE A 74 -6.74 -7.37 8.70
C PHE A 74 -8.20 -7.69 8.34
N PRO A 75 -9.02 -8.14 9.31
CA PRO A 75 -10.38 -8.64 9.05
C PRO A 75 -11.35 -7.57 8.53
N ALA A 76 -11.02 -6.27 8.68
CA ALA A 76 -11.88 -5.16 8.28
C ALA A 76 -11.21 -4.14 7.34
N LEU A 77 -9.94 -4.36 6.94
CA LEU A 77 -9.17 -3.33 6.24
C LEU A 77 -9.72 -3.05 4.84
N LYS A 78 -10.02 -1.78 4.58
CA LYS A 78 -10.56 -1.29 3.29
C LYS A 78 -9.57 -0.43 2.52
N ILE A 79 -8.71 0.30 3.21
CA ILE A 79 -7.79 1.28 2.63
C ILE A 79 -6.37 0.96 3.08
N LEU A 80 -5.49 0.66 2.11
CA LEU A 80 -4.08 0.43 2.33
C LEU A 80 -3.24 1.43 1.52
N ILE A 81 -2.47 2.26 2.22
CA ILE A 81 -1.62 3.28 1.59
C ILE A 81 -0.16 3.01 1.98
N LEU A 82 0.66 2.72 0.99
CA LEU A 82 2.10 2.49 1.10
C LEU A 82 2.85 3.59 0.35
N GLU A 83 3.49 4.52 1.06
CA GLU A 83 4.14 5.66 0.42
C GLU A 83 5.56 5.92 0.94
N LYS A 84 6.49 6.16 0.01
CA LYS A 84 7.91 6.46 0.28
C LYS A 84 8.56 5.41 1.20
N LEU A 85 8.30 4.14 0.91
CA LEU A 85 8.98 3.02 1.58
C LEU A 85 10.27 2.72 0.80
N ASP A 86 11.28 3.56 1.01
CA ASP A 86 12.48 3.66 0.15
C ASP A 86 13.26 2.34 -0.04
N ARG A 87 13.14 1.40 0.91
CA ARG A 87 13.82 0.09 0.90
C ARG A 87 12.93 -1.08 0.49
N LEU A 88 11.62 -0.85 0.34
CA LEU A 88 10.66 -1.89 0.00
C LEU A 88 10.96 -2.43 -1.40
N ASN A 89 11.38 -3.68 -1.49
CA ASN A 89 11.69 -4.35 -2.75
C ASN A 89 10.80 -5.57 -3.04
N ARG A 90 10.08 -6.08 -2.03
CA ARG A 90 9.15 -7.19 -2.19
C ARG A 90 7.86 -6.93 -1.43
N LEU A 91 6.75 -7.11 -2.12
CA LEU A 91 5.42 -7.19 -1.54
C LEU A 91 4.89 -8.61 -1.77
N ALA A 92 4.45 -9.27 -0.71
CA ALA A 92 3.84 -10.60 -0.75
C ALA A 92 2.45 -10.52 -0.09
N ILE A 93 1.48 -11.21 -0.67
CA ILE A 93 0.10 -11.26 -0.20
C ILE A 93 -0.32 -12.72 -0.30
N ASP A 94 -0.72 -13.32 0.81
CA ASP A 94 -1.24 -14.68 0.81
C ASP A 94 -2.63 -14.75 0.17
N GLU A 95 -3.02 -15.94 -0.26
CA GLU A 95 -4.38 -16.20 -0.68
C GLU A 95 -5.38 -15.84 0.45
N ASN A 96 -6.44 -15.10 0.10
CA ASN A 96 -7.46 -14.59 1.01
C ASN A 96 -6.99 -13.49 2.00
N ALA A 97 -5.72 -13.08 1.99
CA ALA A 97 -5.31 -11.87 2.67
C ALA A 97 -5.90 -10.63 1.98
N LEU A 98 -6.07 -9.54 2.73
CA LEU A 98 -6.56 -8.25 2.21
C LEU A 98 -7.89 -8.34 1.43
N HIS A 99 -8.73 -9.33 1.73
CA HIS A 99 -9.92 -9.66 0.93
C HIS A 99 -11.00 -8.57 0.91
N LEU A 100 -11.03 -7.66 1.89
CA LEU A 100 -11.93 -6.51 1.95
C LEU A 100 -11.31 -5.19 1.48
N VAL A 101 -10.03 -5.19 1.05
CA VAL A 101 -9.39 -3.96 0.59
C VAL A 101 -10.07 -3.49 -0.68
N GLU A 102 -10.63 -2.28 -0.61
CA GLU A 102 -11.33 -1.60 -1.70
C GLU A 102 -10.41 -0.62 -2.43
N HIS A 103 -9.44 -0.06 -1.71
CA HIS A 103 -8.47 0.92 -2.19
C HIS A 103 -7.03 0.54 -1.78
N LEU A 104 -6.19 0.32 -2.77
CA LEU A 104 -4.74 0.17 -2.61
C LEU A 104 -4.01 1.34 -3.26
N PHE A 105 -3.12 2.00 -2.52
CA PHE A 105 -2.21 3.02 -3.04
C PHE A 105 -0.76 2.61 -2.80
N ILE A 106 0.08 2.67 -3.84
CA ILE A 106 1.53 2.45 -3.74
C ILE A 106 2.27 3.62 -4.38
N GLY A 107 3.00 4.39 -3.56
CA GLY A 107 3.65 5.62 -3.99
C GLY A 107 5.14 5.69 -3.67
N SER A 108 5.96 6.18 -4.60
CA SER A 108 7.38 6.50 -4.37
C SER A 108 8.21 5.34 -3.79
N CYS A 109 7.88 4.09 -4.12
CA CYS A 109 8.60 2.89 -3.64
C CYS A 109 9.56 2.38 -4.72
N GLN A 110 10.65 3.11 -4.97
CA GLN A 110 11.52 2.89 -6.15
C GLN A 110 12.16 1.50 -6.25
N GLN A 111 12.34 0.80 -5.13
CA GLN A 111 12.95 -0.53 -5.12
C GLN A 111 11.96 -1.66 -5.39
N LEU A 112 10.65 -1.39 -5.33
CA LEU A 112 9.61 -2.38 -5.61
C LEU A 112 9.47 -2.50 -7.12
N LYS A 113 9.92 -3.63 -7.66
CA LYS A 113 10.04 -3.85 -9.12
C LYS A 113 8.82 -4.50 -9.77
N MET A 114 8.02 -5.21 -8.99
CA MET A 114 6.90 -5.98 -9.51
C MET A 114 5.78 -6.09 -8.48
N LEU A 115 4.58 -6.32 -8.98
CA LEU A 115 3.41 -6.64 -8.15
C LEU A 115 3.41 -8.12 -7.75
N PRO A 116 2.94 -8.48 -6.54
CA PRO A 116 2.60 -9.87 -6.24
C PRO A 116 1.49 -10.36 -7.17
N SER A 117 1.55 -11.64 -7.54
CA SER A 117 0.51 -12.32 -8.33
C SER A 117 -0.87 -12.18 -7.71
N ASP A 118 -0.92 -12.26 -6.39
CA ASP A 118 -2.14 -12.41 -5.57
C ASP A 118 -3.01 -11.16 -5.53
N ILE A 119 -2.54 -10.02 -6.06
CA ILE A 119 -3.38 -8.83 -6.27
C ILE A 119 -4.60 -9.15 -7.15
N CYS A 120 -4.47 -10.07 -8.11
CA CYS A 120 -5.61 -10.49 -8.93
C CYS A 120 -6.71 -11.22 -8.13
N HIS A 121 -6.39 -11.71 -6.93
CA HIS A 121 -7.33 -12.40 -6.04
C HIS A 121 -8.04 -11.45 -5.06
N MET A 122 -7.68 -10.15 -5.02
CA MET A 122 -8.31 -9.14 -4.15
C MET A 122 -9.69 -8.75 -4.69
N LYS A 123 -10.72 -9.51 -4.31
CA LYS A 123 -12.08 -9.40 -4.90
C LYS A 123 -12.77 -8.04 -4.71
N CYS A 124 -12.49 -7.35 -3.62
CA CYS A 124 -13.10 -6.05 -3.31
C CYS A 124 -12.32 -4.87 -3.92
N LEU A 125 -11.12 -5.10 -4.46
CA LEU A 125 -10.24 -4.04 -4.94
C LEU A 125 -10.85 -3.36 -6.16
N SER A 126 -11.31 -2.13 -5.96
CA SER A 126 -12.00 -1.33 -6.99
C SER A 126 -11.17 -0.15 -7.47
N LEU A 127 -10.25 0.33 -6.61
CA LEU A 127 -9.33 1.42 -6.89
C LEU A 127 -7.90 1.00 -6.56
N PHE A 128 -7.05 1.00 -7.58
CA PHE A 128 -5.62 0.80 -7.42
C PHE A 128 -4.86 2.01 -7.98
N GLU A 129 -4.08 2.66 -7.13
CA GLU A 129 -3.35 3.86 -7.48
C GLU A 129 -1.85 3.64 -7.29
N VAL A 130 -1.09 4.05 -8.31
CA VAL A 130 0.37 4.03 -8.24
C VAL A 130 0.89 5.43 -8.51
N SER A 131 1.84 5.89 -7.70
CA SER A 131 2.34 7.27 -7.80
C SER A 131 3.85 7.33 -7.73
N LEU A 132 4.48 8.06 -8.64
CA LEU A 132 5.93 8.27 -8.66
C LEU A 132 6.73 6.95 -8.53
N MET A 133 6.24 5.86 -9.11
CA MET A 133 6.95 4.59 -9.17
C MET A 133 7.99 4.60 -10.29
N SER A 134 8.87 3.59 -10.34
CA SER A 134 9.81 3.45 -11.45
C SER A 134 9.06 3.25 -12.77
N LYS A 135 9.60 3.78 -13.87
CA LYS A 135 9.01 3.63 -15.20
C LYS A 135 8.87 2.14 -15.56
N GLU A 136 9.84 1.31 -15.18
CA GLU A 136 9.80 -0.14 -15.36
C GLU A 136 8.62 -0.77 -14.63
N PHE A 137 8.37 -0.41 -13.37
CA PHE A 137 7.23 -0.92 -12.61
C PHE A 137 5.90 -0.59 -13.29
N VAL A 138 5.74 0.66 -13.75
CA VAL A 138 4.53 1.09 -14.48
C VAL A 138 4.40 0.33 -15.81
N ARG A 139 5.49 0.20 -16.57
CA ARG A 139 5.50 -0.50 -17.86
C ARG A 139 5.02 -1.95 -17.77
N ARG A 140 5.35 -2.64 -16.68
CA ARG A 140 4.90 -4.02 -16.44
C ARG A 140 3.37 -4.14 -16.33
N MET A 141 2.65 -3.09 -15.94
CA MET A 141 1.20 -3.12 -15.81
C MET A 141 0.45 -2.76 -17.10
N LEU A 142 1.14 -2.21 -18.12
CA LEU A 142 0.50 -1.67 -19.31
C LEU A 142 -0.26 -2.75 -20.11
N PRO A 143 -1.46 -2.44 -20.64
CA PRO A 143 -2.20 -3.37 -21.49
C PRO A 143 -1.42 -3.80 -22.74
N GLY A 144 -1.51 -5.08 -23.09
CA GLY A 144 -0.94 -5.65 -24.32
C GLY A 144 0.60 -5.81 -24.35
N VAL A 145 1.33 -5.12 -23.47
CA VAL A 145 2.81 -5.13 -23.45
C VAL A 145 3.37 -5.57 -22.10
N GLY A 146 2.68 -5.24 -21.01
CA GLY A 146 3.15 -5.46 -19.65
C GLY A 146 2.93 -6.89 -19.15
N GLU A 147 3.99 -7.53 -18.68
CA GLU A 147 4.00 -8.89 -18.11
C GLU A 147 3.20 -9.03 -16.80
N ASP A 148 2.92 -7.92 -16.10
CA ASP A 148 2.08 -7.86 -14.90
C ASP A 148 0.65 -7.35 -15.21
N HIS A 149 0.30 -7.05 -16.46
CA HIS A 149 -1.02 -6.50 -16.81
C HIS A 149 -2.16 -7.40 -16.34
N TRP A 150 -2.01 -8.72 -16.52
CA TRP A 150 -3.01 -9.71 -16.10
C TRP A 150 -3.33 -9.66 -14.60
N LYS A 151 -2.42 -9.12 -13.77
CA LYS A 151 -2.63 -8.98 -12.32
C LYS A 151 -3.64 -7.88 -11.99
N VAL A 152 -3.72 -6.86 -12.84
CA VAL A 152 -4.50 -5.63 -12.59
C VAL A 152 -5.67 -5.45 -13.56
N GLN A 153 -5.77 -6.29 -14.60
CA GLN A 153 -6.79 -6.18 -15.67
C GLN A 153 -8.25 -6.23 -15.17
N ASN A 154 -8.49 -6.87 -14.02
CA ASN A 154 -9.83 -7.02 -13.44
C ASN A 154 -10.17 -5.90 -12.43
N ILE A 155 -9.24 -4.99 -12.16
CA ILE A 155 -9.46 -3.87 -11.23
C ILE A 155 -10.15 -2.74 -11.99
N ALA A 156 -11.30 -2.28 -11.50
CA ALA A 156 -12.14 -1.31 -12.21
C ALA A 156 -11.44 0.03 -12.51
N ASN A 157 -10.70 0.55 -11.52
CA ASN A 157 -10.02 1.83 -11.63
C ASN A 157 -8.55 1.66 -11.28
N VAL A 158 -7.68 1.73 -12.29
CA VAL A 158 -6.22 1.77 -12.10
C VAL A 158 -5.68 3.10 -12.59
N HIS A 159 -5.14 3.89 -11.66
CA HIS A 159 -4.58 5.21 -11.95
C HIS A 159 -3.08 5.24 -11.68
N VAL A 160 -2.39 5.92 -12.58
CA VAL A 160 -0.94 6.11 -12.55
C VAL A 160 -0.65 7.60 -12.49
N TYR A 161 0.05 8.00 -11.43
CA TYR A 161 0.49 9.36 -11.20
C TYR A 161 1.99 9.48 -11.43
N ILE A 162 2.40 10.32 -12.38
CA ILE A 162 3.80 10.52 -12.75
C ILE A 162 4.10 12.02 -12.86
N ILE A 163 5.39 12.37 -12.78
CA ILE A 163 5.88 13.72 -13.03
C ILE A 163 6.42 13.76 -14.46
N ASN A 164 5.91 14.67 -15.29
CA ASN A 164 6.42 14.86 -16.64
C ASN A 164 7.75 15.65 -16.65
N THR A 165 8.32 15.83 -17.84
CA THR A 165 9.56 16.61 -18.03
C THR A 165 9.44 18.08 -17.60
N GLU A 166 8.22 18.60 -17.51
CA GLU A 166 7.90 19.97 -17.05
C GLU A 166 7.56 20.04 -15.56
N GLN A 167 7.82 18.97 -14.80
CA GLN A 167 7.54 18.84 -13.36
C GLN A 167 6.04 18.92 -12.98
N GLN A 168 5.14 18.67 -13.92
CA GLN A 168 3.71 18.63 -13.66
C GLN A 168 3.27 17.20 -13.29
N TYR A 169 2.32 17.11 -12.35
CA TYR A 169 1.67 15.85 -11.98
C TYR A 169 0.63 15.48 -13.04
N LEU A 170 0.82 14.32 -13.67
CA LEU A 170 -0.14 13.74 -14.60
C LEU A 170 -0.82 12.54 -13.96
N ALA A 171 -2.15 12.54 -13.97
CA ALA A 171 -2.98 11.42 -13.56
C ALA A 171 -3.50 10.73 -14.82
N ASN A 172 -3.07 9.49 -15.06
CA ASN A 172 -3.47 8.73 -16.22
C ASN A 172 -4.17 7.44 -15.80
N LYS A 173 -5.27 7.08 -16.46
CA LYS A 173 -5.82 5.74 -16.33
C LYS A 173 -4.86 4.76 -17.02
N LEU A 174 -4.67 3.56 -16.48
CA LEU A 174 -3.68 2.59 -16.99
C LEU A 174 -3.86 2.23 -18.48
N GLY A 175 -5.09 2.31 -19.00
CA GLY A 175 -5.39 2.06 -20.42
C GLY A 175 -5.35 3.30 -21.33
N ASP A 176 -4.95 4.46 -20.82
CA ASP A 176 -4.88 5.70 -21.59
C ASP A 176 -3.59 5.73 -22.45
N SER A 177 -3.72 6.10 -23.72
CA SER A 177 -2.58 6.24 -24.64
C SER A 177 -1.56 7.27 -24.17
N THR A 178 -1.99 8.31 -23.46
CA THR A 178 -1.12 9.36 -22.92
C THR A 178 -0.13 8.86 -21.87
N LEU A 179 -0.44 7.73 -21.22
CA LEU A 179 0.47 7.09 -20.27
C LEU A 179 1.70 6.46 -20.98
N LEU A 180 1.54 5.93 -22.19
CA LEU A 180 2.65 5.35 -22.94
C LEU A 180 3.69 6.41 -23.32
N ASP A 181 3.22 7.56 -23.81
CA ASP A 181 4.07 8.66 -24.26
C ASP A 181 4.93 9.22 -23.12
N SER A 182 4.38 9.26 -21.91
CA SER A 182 5.04 9.81 -20.72
C SER A 182 6.03 8.84 -20.06
N LEU A 183 6.03 7.56 -20.45
CA LEU A 183 7.00 6.57 -19.99
C LEU A 183 8.27 6.53 -20.85
N ASN A 184 8.24 7.08 -22.06
CA ASN A 184 9.42 7.23 -22.93
C ASN A 184 10.38 8.31 -22.40
#